data_AF-A0A7W0Z222-F1
#
_entry.id   AF-A0A7W0Z222-F1
#
_cell.length_a   1.000
_cell.length_b   1.000
_cell.length_c   1.000
_cell.angle_alpha   90.00
_cell.angle_beta   90.00
_cell.angle_gamma   90.00
#
_symmetry.space_group_name_H-M   'P 1'
#
loop_
_entity.id
_entity.type
_entity.pdbx_description
1 polymer ?
#
loop_
_entity_poly.entity_id
_entity_poly.type
_entity_poly.pdbx_seq_one_letter_code
_entity_poly.pdbx_strand_id
1 'polypeptide(L)' 'MAATATPLRRPAVRRSGAPAWARRLSRNKLAVVGGAVVLLVVLAAVFAPLIAPHSPYQQYTTDQLVGPSATY' A
#
# COMPACT_ATOMS: atom_id res chain seq x y z
N MET A 1 29.99 -53.27 25.13
CA MET A 1 30.04 -52.52 23.85
C MET A 1 28.62 -52.15 23.42
N ALA A 2 28.00 -51.15 24.06
CA ALA A 2 26.73 -50.61 23.60
C ALA A 2 26.82 -49.09 23.69
N ALA A 3 27.11 -48.47 22.55
CA ALA A 3 27.13 -47.02 22.42
C ALA A 3 25.70 -46.51 22.59
N THR A 4 25.40 -45.89 23.73
CA THR A 4 24.19 -45.11 23.94
C THR A 4 24.31 -43.83 23.11
N ALA A 5 23.78 -43.86 21.90
CA ALA A 5 23.68 -42.66 21.06
C ALA A 5 22.66 -41.71 21.71
N THR A 6 23.16 -40.66 22.35
CA THR A 6 22.36 -39.55 22.86
C THR A 6 21.65 -38.87 21.68
N PRO A 7 20.31 -38.83 21.64
CA PRO A 7 19.62 -38.14 20.56
C PRO A 7 19.93 -36.64 20.65
N LEU A 8 20.60 -36.12 19.63
CA LEU A 8 20.89 -34.70 19.48
C LEU A 8 19.56 -33.94 19.34
N ARG A 9 19.15 -33.27 20.42
CA ARG A 9 17.97 -32.42 20.46
C ARG A 9 18.20 -31.21 19.53
N ARG A 10 17.73 -31.29 18.28
CA ARG A 10 17.72 -30.14 17.37
C ARG A 10 16.86 -29.03 18.00
N PRO A 11 17.38 -27.81 18.18
CA PRO A 11 16.57 -26.71 18.67
C PRO A 11 15.45 -26.45 17.66
N ALA A 12 14.21 -26.64 18.09
CA ALA A 12 13.04 -26.26 17.32
C ALA A 12 13.06 -24.72 17.19
N VAL A 13 13.47 -24.22 16.02
CA VAL A 13 13.45 -22.79 15.73
C VAL A 13 11.99 -22.35 15.63
N ARG A 14 11.40 -21.93 16.76
CA ARG A 14 10.12 -21.22 16.78
C ARG A 14 10.34 -19.85 16.12
N ARG A 15 10.23 -19.78 14.79
CA ARG A 15 10.05 -18.51 14.08
C ARG A 15 8.58 -18.12 14.13
N SER A 16 8.12 -17.66 15.28
CA SER A 16 6.78 -17.09 15.44
C SER A 16 6.90 -15.71 16.08
N GLY A 17 7.19 -14.73 15.24
CA GLY A 17 7.22 -13.32 15.58
C GLY A 17 7.25 -12.55 14.28
N ALA A 18 6.46 -11.47 14.20
CA ALA A 18 6.44 -10.55 13.07
C ALA A 18 7.87 -10.34 12.55
N PRO A 19 8.08 -10.39 11.22
CA PRO A 19 9.41 -10.52 10.69
C PRO A 19 10.27 -9.35 11.15
N ALA A 20 11.54 -9.62 11.50
CA ALA A 20 12.40 -8.66 12.20
C ALA A 20 12.53 -7.30 11.48
N TRP A 21 12.29 -7.27 10.16
CA TRP A 21 12.24 -6.06 9.35
C TRP A 21 11.05 -5.15 9.64
N ALA A 22 9.89 -5.70 10.02
CA ALA A 22 8.68 -4.93 10.33
C ALA A 22 8.86 -4.08 11.60
N ARG A 23 9.46 -4.63 12.67
CA ARG A 23 9.76 -3.87 13.90
C ARG A 23 10.76 -2.74 13.68
N ARG A 24 11.70 -2.92 12.74
CA ARG A 24 12.73 -1.92 12.42
C ARG A 24 12.15 -0.79 11.56
N LEU A 25 11.18 -1.11 10.70
CA LEU A 25 10.48 -0.15 9.86
C LEU A 25 9.62 0.82 10.69
N SER A 26 8.94 0.33 11.74
CA SER A 26 8.11 1.17 12.63
C SER A 26 8.91 2.17 13.48
N ARG A 27 10.21 1.94 13.68
CA ARG A 27 11.08 2.85 14.46
C ARG A 27 11.61 4.03 13.65
N ASN A 28 11.49 3.99 12.32
CA ASN A 28 11.99 5.04 11.45
C ASN A 28 10.85 6.01 11.10
N LYS A 29 10.92 7.25 11.61
CA LYS A 29 9.94 8.32 11.31
C LYS A 29 9.78 8.54 9.80
N LEU A 30 10.85 8.44 9.01
CA LEU A 30 10.76 8.57 7.54
C LEU A 30 9.98 7.42 6.91
N ALA A 31 10.15 6.19 7.39
CA ALA A 31 9.41 5.03 6.90
C ALA A 31 7.92 5.09 7.29
N VAL A 32 7.62 5.62 8.48
CA VAL A 32 6.24 5.84 8.92
C VAL A 32 5.55 6.91 8.07
N VAL A 33 6.23 8.04 7.80
CA VAL A 33 5.68 9.10 6.94
C VAL A 33 5.49 8.59 5.51
N GLY A 34 6.48 7.90 4.93
CA GLY A 34 6.35 7.30 3.61
C GLY A 34 5.21 6.27 3.54
N GLY A 35 5.10 5.40 4.55
CA GLY A 35 4.00 4.46 4.66
C GLY A 35 2.63 5.14 4.78
N ALA A 36 2.53 6.25 5.53
CA ALA A 36 1.30 7.02 5.67
C ALA A 36 0.88 7.67 4.35
N VAL A 37 1.82 8.23 3.58
CA VAL A 37 1.54 8.81 2.26
C VAL A 37 1.04 7.73 1.29
N VAL A 38 1.72 6.58 1.23
CA VAL A 38 1.29 5.45 0.39
C VAL A 38 -0.11 4.99 0.78
N LEU A 39 -0.39 4.86 2.08
CA LEU A 39 -1.71 4.49 2.58
C LEU A 39 -2.78 5.50 2.16
N LEU A 40 -2.50 6.80 2.26
CA LEU A 40 -3.41 7.86 1.82
C LEU A 40 -3.71 7.79 0.32
N VAL A 41 -2.69 7.54 -0.51
CA VAL A 41 -2.87 7.36 -1.97
C VAL A 41 -3.72 6.14 -2.27
N VAL A 42 -3.49 5.02 -1.57
CA VAL A 42 -4.30 3.80 -1.75
C VAL A 42 -5.75 4.05 -1.35
N LEU A 43 -5.99 4.73 -0.23
CA LEU A 43 -7.34 5.13 0.18
C LEU A 43 -7.98 6.02 -0.87
N ALA A 44 -7.27 7.05 -1.34
CA ALA A 44 -7.74 7.93 -2.40
C ALA A 44 -8.07 7.17 -3.69
N ALA A 45 -7.29 6.14 -4.06
CA ALA A 45 -7.57 5.30 -5.22
C ALA A 45 -8.81 4.42 -5.04
N VAL A 46 -9.05 3.88 -3.84
CA VAL A 46 -10.27 3.12 -3.52
C VAL A 46 -11.51 4.03 -3.55
N PHE A 47 -11.38 5.27 -3.09
CA PHE A 47 -12.44 6.27 -3.14
C PHE A 47 -12.45 7.09 -4.44
N ALA A 48 -11.50 6.89 -5.35
CA ALA A 48 -11.42 7.57 -6.64
C ALA A 48 -12.71 7.47 -7.47
N PRO A 49 -13.41 6.32 -7.59
CA PRO A 49 -14.66 6.25 -8.33
C PRO A 49 -15.80 7.09 -7.71
N LEU A 50 -15.71 7.46 -6.42
CA LEU A 50 -16.66 8.34 -5.75
C LEU A 50 -16.28 9.82 -5.89
N ILE A 51 -14.98 10.14 -5.92
CA ILE A 51 -14.47 11.52 -6.03
C ILE A 51 -14.44 12.00 -7.48
N ALA A 52 -14.22 11.09 -8.44
CA ALA A 52 -14.22 11.40 -9.87
C ALA A 52 -14.94 10.30 -10.67
N PRO A 53 -16.29 10.27 -10.68
CA PRO A 53 -17.07 9.47 -11.62
C PRO A 53 -16.93 9.96 -13.07
N HIS A 54 -16.44 11.19 -13.26
CA HIS A 54 -16.38 11.86 -14.55
C HIS A 54 -15.05 11.51 -15.21
N SER A 55 -15.09 10.59 -16.17
CA SER A 55 -13.96 10.24 -17.01
C SER A 55 -13.44 11.51 -17.72
N PRO A 56 -12.21 11.99 -17.46
CA PRO A 56 -11.63 13.15 -18.15
C PRO A 56 -11.43 12.90 -19.65
N TYR A 57 -11.67 11.67 -20.11
CA TYR A 57 -11.65 11.28 -21.51
C TYR A 57 -12.96 11.61 -22.25
N GLN A 58 -14.01 12.09 -21.57
CA GLN A 58 -15.15 12.74 -22.23
C GLN A 58 -14.77 14.17 -22.62
N GLN A 59 -13.93 14.27 -23.63
CA GLN A 59 -13.63 15.53 -24.30
C GLN A 59 -14.80 15.83 -25.24
N TYR A 60 -15.67 16.77 -24.87
CA TYR A 60 -16.72 17.29 -25.75
C TYR A 60 -16.07 18.14 -26.85
N THR A 61 -15.47 17.48 -27.85
CA THR A 61 -14.80 18.15 -28.99
C THR A 61 -15.80 18.98 -29.81
N THR A 62 -17.10 18.65 -29.73
CA THR A 62 -18.18 19.43 -30.37
C THR A 62 -18.44 20.77 -29.68
N ASP A 63 -18.19 20.87 -28.36
CA ASP A 63 -18.42 22.10 -27.58
C ASP A 63 -17.22 23.06 -27.57
N GLN A 64 -16.12 22.72 -28.24
CA GLN A 64 -14.96 23.62 -28.36
C GLN A 64 -15.13 24.72 -29.42
N LEU A 65 -16.13 24.58 -30.30
CA LEU A 65 -16.41 25.52 -31.39
C LEU A 65 -17.63 26.43 -31.13
N VAL A 66 -18.30 26.26 -29.99
CA VAL A 66 -19.30 27.25 -29.54
C VAL A 66 -18.54 28.41 -28.89
N GLY A 67 -18.67 29.60 -29.49
CA GLY A 67 -18.18 30.84 -28.89
C GLY A 67 -18.76 31.03 -27.49
N PRO A 68 -18.10 31.81 -26.61
CA PRO A 68 -18.49 31.92 -25.21
C PRO A 68 -19.96 32.38 -25.09
N SER A 69 -20.85 31.45 -24.76
CA SER A 69 -22.26 31.76 -24.52
C SER A 69 -22.39 32.38 -23.14
N ALA A 70 -23.02 33.55 -23.09
CA ALA A 70 -23.27 34.35 -21.89
C ALA A 70 -24.32 33.71 -20.97
N THR A 71 -24.05 32.51 -20.47
CA THR A 71 -24.92 31.84 -19.49
C THR A 71 -24.06 31.14 -18.44
N TYR A 72 -23.23 31.95 -17.78
CA TYR A 72 -22.90 31.82 -16.36
C TYR A 72 -23.00 33.22 -15.75
#